data_AF-A0A6P0PG91-F1
#
_entry.id   AF-A0A6P0PG91-F1
#
_cell.length_a   1.000
_cell.length_b   1.000
_cell.length_c   1.000
_cell.angle_alpha   90.00
_cell.angle_beta   90.00
_cell.angle_gamma   90.00
#
_symmetry.space_group_name_H-M   'P 1'
#
loop_
_entity.id
_entity.type
_entity.pdbx_description
1 polymer ?
#
loop_
_entity_poly.entity_id
_entity_poly.type
_entity_poly.pdbx_seq_one_letter_code
_entity_poly.pdbx_strand_id
1 'polypeptide(L)' 'ATNDLSKCSKDDVEFESQTRWKVEDINGEIKQLTGLCSCQCRLRKIQINHITCGMLVWNF' A
#
# COMPACT_ATOMS: atom_id res chain seq x y z
N ALA A 1 18.53 -7.08 8.40
CA ALA A 1 18.79 -8.03 7.31
C ALA A 1 17.47 -8.29 6.60
N THR A 2 17.39 -8.03 5.29
CA THR A 2 16.14 -8.15 4.50
C THR A 2 15.70 -9.59 4.25
N ASN A 3 16.63 -10.55 4.40
CA ASN A 3 16.36 -11.97 4.26
C ASN A 3 16.44 -12.61 5.65
N ASP A 4 15.28 -12.88 6.26
CA ASP A 4 15.22 -13.74 7.44
C ASP A 4 15.42 -15.19 6.98
N LEU A 5 16.59 -15.74 7.27
CA LEU A 5 16.97 -17.11 6.90
C LEU A 5 16.22 -18.18 7.70
N SER A 6 15.44 -17.78 8.72
CA SER A 6 14.64 -18.71 9.54
C SER A 6 13.32 -19.13 8.86
N LYS A 7 12.86 -18.38 7.85
CA LYS A 7 11.68 -18.71 7.02
C LYS A 7 12.05 -19.83 6.05
N CYS A 8 12.10 -21.06 6.56
CA CYS A 8 12.66 -22.23 5.87
C CYS A 8 11.57 -23.10 5.19
N SER A 9 10.28 -22.85 5.44
CA SER A 9 9.19 -23.55 4.73
C SER A 9 8.84 -22.85 3.42
N LYS A 10 8.52 -23.63 2.38
CA LYS A 10 7.99 -23.12 1.11
C LYS A 10 6.70 -22.32 1.33
N ASP A 11 5.87 -22.79 2.25
CA ASP A 11 4.58 -22.18 2.57
C ASP A 11 4.76 -20.79 3.19
N ASP A 12 5.76 -20.61 4.06
CA ASP A 12 6.06 -19.32 4.68
C ASP A 12 6.52 -18.29 3.64
N VAL A 13 7.37 -18.70 2.69
CA VAL A 13 7.86 -17.83 1.62
C VAL A 13 6.73 -17.44 0.67
N GLU A 14 5.86 -18.38 0.33
CA GLU A 14 4.70 -18.11 -0.52
C GLU A 14 3.71 -17.15 0.16
N PHE A 15 3.41 -17.35 1.44
CA PHE A 15 2.55 -16.46 2.21
C PHE A 15 3.07 -15.01 2.27
N GLU A 16 4.36 -14.82 2.55
CA GLU A 16 4.99 -13.50 2.59
C GLU A 16 4.95 -12.83 1.20
N SER A 17 5.21 -13.61 0.13
CA SER A 17 5.15 -13.12 -1.25
C SER A 17 3.74 -12.68 -1.64
N GLN A 18 2.72 -13.49 -1.35
CA GLN A 18 1.31 -13.17 -1.61
C GLN A 18 0.87 -11.93 -0.82
N THR A 19 1.29 -11.82 0.45
CA THR A 19 1.01 -10.64 1.29
C THR A 19 1.63 -9.38 0.69
N ARG A 20 2.89 -9.44 0.25
CA ARG A 20 3.55 -8.30 -0.41
C ARG A 20 2.81 -7.89 -1.68
N TRP A 21 2.49 -8.84 -2.55
CA TRP A 21 1.75 -8.57 -3.78
C TRP A 21 0.40 -7.93 -3.49
N LYS A 22 -0.32 -8.39 -2.47
CA LYS A 22 -1.64 -7.81 -2.15
C LYS A 22 -1.55 -6.37 -1.66
N VAL A 23 -0.49 -6.02 -0.93
CA VAL A 23 -0.23 -4.63 -0.52
C VAL A 23 0.09 -3.75 -1.73
N GLU A 24 0.89 -4.26 -2.68
CA GLU A 24 1.24 -3.53 -3.90
C GLU A 24 0.01 -3.27 -4.79
N ASP A 25 -0.84 -4.29 -4.94
CA ASP A 25 -2.12 -4.25 -5.66
C ASP A 25 -3.04 -3.14 -5.12
N ILE A 26 -3.33 -3.18 -3.80
CA ILE A 26 -4.14 -2.17 -3.11
C ILE A 26 -3.55 -0.76 -3.30
N ASN A 27 -2.25 -0.63 -3.14
CA ASN A 27 -1.56 0.66 -3.31
C ASN A 27 -1.64 1.16 -4.76
N GLY A 28 -1.64 0.28 -5.76
CA GLY A 28 -1.87 0.64 -7.16
C GLY A 28 -3.30 1.14 -7.39
N GLU A 29 -4.30 0.38 -6.93
CA GLU A 29 -5.72 0.70 -7.08
C GLU A 29 -6.08 2.04 -6.42
N ILE A 30 -5.63 2.25 -5.17
CA ILE A 30 -5.87 3.51 -4.44
C ILE A 30 -5.27 4.69 -5.20
N LYS A 31 -4.04 4.59 -5.70
CA LYS A 31 -3.38 5.68 -6.43
C LYS A 31 -4.11 6.02 -7.71
N GLN A 32 -4.56 5.01 -8.46
CA GLN A 32 -5.24 5.18 -9.73
C GLN A 32 -6.65 5.77 -9.56
N LEU A 33 -7.43 5.27 -8.59
CA LEU A 33 -8.82 5.65 -8.40
C LEU A 33 -8.99 7.00 -7.71
N THR A 34 -8.11 7.33 -6.76
CA THR A 34 -8.22 8.54 -5.94
C THR A 34 -7.34 9.69 -6.45
N GLY A 35 -6.49 9.43 -7.46
CA GLY A 35 -5.57 10.43 -8.00
C GLY A 35 -4.52 10.89 -6.98
N LEU A 36 -4.16 10.04 -6.02
CA LEU A 36 -3.28 10.39 -4.89
C LEU A 36 -1.93 10.96 -5.37
N CYS A 37 -1.39 10.40 -6.46
CA CYS A 37 -0.13 10.83 -7.05
C CYS A 37 -0.21 12.16 -7.79
N SER A 38 -1.40 12.67 -8.07
CA SER A 38 -1.62 13.93 -8.79
C SER A 38 -1.87 15.12 -7.87
N CYS A 39 -1.90 14.92 -6.54
CA CYS A 39 -2.15 15.97 -5.55
C CYS A 39 -1.07 17.07 -5.58
N GLN A 40 -1.46 18.29 -5.95
CA GLN A 40 -0.58 19.46 -6.00
C GLN A 40 -0.58 20.30 -4.70
N CYS A 41 -1.23 19.82 -3.64
CA CYS A 41 -1.28 20.52 -2.37
C CYS A 41 0.12 20.62 -1.78
N ARG A 42 0.53 21.83 -1.36
CA ARG A 42 1.88 22.09 -0.81
C ARG A 42 1.96 21.93 0.72
N LEU A 43 0.80 21.90 1.38
CA LEU A 43 0.72 21.77 2.83
C LEU A 43 0.60 20.30 3.23
N ARG A 44 1.49 19.84 4.10
CA ARG A 44 1.51 18.47 4.63
C ARG A 44 0.16 18.04 5.21
N LYS A 45 -0.54 18.93 5.92
CA LYS A 45 -1.86 18.63 6.51
C LYS A 45 -2.90 18.28 5.43
N ILE A 46 -2.92 19.02 4.33
CA ILE A 46 -3.87 18.79 3.24
C ILE A 46 -3.52 17.51 2.48
N GLN A 47 -2.24 17.24 2.25
CA GLN A 47 -1.78 15.98 1.65
C GLN A 47 -2.20 14.78 2.49
N ILE A 48 -2.02 14.83 3.81
CA ILE A 48 -2.45 13.77 4.72
C ILE A 48 -3.96 13.59 4.69
N ASN A 49 -4.73 14.68 4.74
CA ASN A 49 -6.19 14.60 4.63
C ASN A 49 -6.63 13.96 3.31
N HIS A 50 -5.99 14.29 2.20
CA HIS A 50 -6.27 13.69 0.89
C HIS A 50 -5.95 12.19 0.88
N ILE A 51 -4.81 11.78 1.45
CA ILE A 51 -4.45 10.36 1.64
C ILE A 51 -5.51 9.64 2.47
N THR A 52 -5.92 10.21 3.60
CA THR A 52 -6.94 9.62 4.48
C THR A 52 -8.28 9.48 3.78
N CYS A 53 -8.74 10.50 3.04
CA CYS A 53 -9.97 10.40 2.26
C CYS A 53 -9.88 9.32 1.18
N GLY A 54 -8.75 9.23 0.46
CA GLY A 54 -8.55 8.19 -0.54
C GLY A 54 -8.57 6.77 0.05
N MET A 55 -7.95 6.60 1.23
CA MET A 55 -7.99 5.35 1.98
C MET A 55 -9.41 5.02 2.46
N LEU A 56 -10.18 6.01 2.94
CA LEU A 56 -11.55 5.79 3.41
C LEU A 56 -12.48 5.34 2.29
N VAL A 57 -12.41 5.94 1.10
CA VAL A 57 -13.23 5.55 -0.05
C VAL A 57 -12.93 4.12 -0.50
N TRP A 58 -11.67 3.68 -0.40
CA TRP A 58 -11.29 2.32 -0.79
C TRP A 58 -11.71 1.22 0.20
N ASN A 59 -12.03 1.58 1.45
CA ASN A 59 -12.49 0.61 2.46
C ASN A 59 -14.01 0.32 2.40
N PHE A 60 -14.76 1.01 1.54
CA PHE A 60 -16.21 0.81 1.31
C PHE A 60 -16.45 0.16 -0.05
#